data_AF-A0A4Z1E104-F1
#
_entry.id   AF-A0A4Z1E104-F1
#
_cell.length_a   1.000
_cell.length_b   1.000
_cell.length_c   1.000
_cell.angle_alpha   90.00
_cell.angle_beta   90.00
_cell.angle_gamma   90.00
#
_symmetry.space_group_name_H-M   'P 1'
#
loop_
_entity.id
_entity.type
_entity.pdbx_description
1 polymer ?
#
loop_
_entity_poly.entity_id
_entity_poly.type
_entity_poly.pdbx_seq_one_letter_code
_entity_poly.pdbx_strand_id
1 'polypeptide(L)'
;MAKEPPGGREVPEVPAIPTANGGQDAPPPSGWQPGSARSPYAAPPRVERAPQPAPVVPPRPGTGGAPSPSAGPSFAMPQMARAPLDGVSVASVVAGALGTGPIALALGLIGLRRTTRSYRRSPRIAATGVVLGSIGTIALVVVGIVAGLGGFAGGGGTSEPGDVAAPRVVHSSLVAPGNCVQFLPAQQEVGEVTLVPCATEHVAQALTTREVDDATYPGPEGALEAAAAACEDELATRGLDDPAYLPWSFVPTPQGWDAGERTATCLVRSAGAPLTVDLLG
;
A
#
# COMPACT_ATOMS: atom_id res chain seq x y z
N MET A 1 55.30 -41.93 18.56
CA MET A 1 54.14 -41.61 17.70
C MET A 1 53.89 -40.11 17.81
N ALA A 2 54.48 -39.34 16.92
CA ALA A 2 54.35 -37.87 16.88
C ALA A 2 53.28 -37.50 15.85
N LYS A 3 52.39 -36.55 16.21
CA LYS A 3 51.26 -36.11 15.40
C LYS A 3 51.60 -34.77 14.73
N GLU A 4 51.62 -34.80 13.40
CA GLU A 4 51.83 -33.67 12.47
C GLU A 4 50.83 -32.52 12.71
N PRO A 5 51.21 -31.23 12.57
CA PRO A 5 50.26 -30.12 12.63
C PRO A 5 49.55 -29.90 11.26
N PRO A 6 48.30 -29.42 11.24
CA PRO A 6 47.60 -29.13 9.99
C PRO A 6 48.08 -27.81 9.35
N GLY A 7 48.30 -27.88 8.04
CA GLY A 7 48.81 -26.81 7.19
C GLY A 7 47.91 -25.57 7.11
N GLY A 8 48.58 -24.42 7.09
CA GLY A 8 47.97 -23.11 6.85
C GLY A 8 47.41 -23.01 5.43
N ARG A 9 46.23 -22.41 5.31
CA ARG A 9 45.67 -21.99 4.02
C ARG A 9 46.19 -20.59 3.71
N GLU A 10 46.86 -20.44 2.59
CA GLU A 10 47.26 -19.16 2.01
C GLU A 10 46.01 -18.33 1.68
N VAL A 11 46.00 -17.08 2.15
CA VAL A 11 44.99 -16.08 1.83
C VAL A 11 45.43 -15.37 0.55
N PRO A 12 44.60 -15.28 -0.50
CA PRO A 12 44.97 -14.52 -1.69
C PRO A 12 45.03 -13.02 -1.41
N GLU A 13 46.14 -12.40 -1.80
CA GLU A 13 46.42 -10.97 -1.66
C GLU A 13 45.48 -10.14 -2.55
N VAL A 14 44.73 -9.21 -1.93
CA VAL A 14 43.84 -8.29 -2.62
C VAL A 14 44.67 -7.11 -3.16
N PRO A 15 44.62 -6.78 -4.46
CA PRO A 15 45.40 -5.68 -5.00
C PRO A 15 44.91 -4.33 -4.45
N ALA A 16 45.86 -3.51 -4.01
CA ALA A 16 45.62 -2.18 -3.48
C ALA A 16 45.01 -1.23 -4.53
N ILE A 17 43.97 -0.50 -4.13
CA ILE A 17 43.35 0.57 -4.93
C ILE A 17 44.29 1.80 -4.91
N PRO A 18 44.65 2.41 -6.05
CA PRO A 18 45.52 3.57 -6.07
C PRO A 18 44.82 4.79 -5.47
N THR A 19 45.42 5.37 -4.43
CA THR A 19 45.05 6.67 -3.88
C THR A 19 45.53 7.78 -4.83
N ALA A 20 44.59 8.45 -5.50
CA ALA A 20 44.87 9.68 -6.22
C ALA A 20 44.82 10.87 -5.26
N ASN A 21 45.99 11.28 -4.77
CA ASN A 21 46.22 12.60 -4.18
C ASN A 21 47.10 13.39 -5.15
N GLY A 22 46.58 14.52 -5.62
CA GLY A 22 47.29 15.43 -6.52
C GLY A 22 46.38 16.55 -6.98
N GLY A 23 46.33 17.63 -6.19
CA GLY A 23 45.74 18.89 -6.63
C GLY A 23 46.63 19.59 -7.65
N GLN A 24 46.00 20.30 -8.59
CA GLN A 24 46.47 21.56 -9.18
C GLN A 24 45.37 22.16 -10.08
N ASP A 25 44.87 23.32 -9.63
CA ASP A 25 44.49 24.50 -10.42
C ASP A 25 43.59 24.33 -11.65
N ALA A 26 42.27 24.33 -11.41
CA ALA A 26 41.27 24.67 -12.41
C ALA A 26 40.67 26.07 -12.11
N PRO A 27 40.54 26.97 -13.12
CA PRO A 27 39.96 28.30 -12.92
C PRO A 27 38.47 28.23 -12.53
N PRO A 28 37.94 29.23 -11.80
CA PRO A 28 36.56 29.18 -11.32
C PRO A 28 35.58 29.21 -12.50
N PRO A 29 34.54 28.36 -12.51
CA PRO A 29 33.47 28.50 -13.49
C PRO A 29 32.75 29.83 -13.25
N SER A 30 32.67 30.61 -14.32
CA SER A 30 31.88 31.83 -14.43
C SER A 30 30.46 31.65 -13.89
N GLY A 31 29.99 32.64 -13.14
CA GLY A 31 28.72 32.65 -12.43
C GLY A 31 27.54 32.14 -13.25
N TRP A 32 26.81 31.21 -12.65
CA TRP A 32 25.54 30.70 -13.15
C TRP A 32 24.49 31.82 -13.04
N GLN A 33 24.04 32.33 -14.19
CA GLN A 33 22.83 33.15 -14.25
C GLN A 33 21.62 32.25 -14.02
N PRO A 34 20.66 32.61 -13.15
CA PRO A 34 19.43 31.85 -13.00
C PRO A 34 18.62 31.91 -14.31
N GLY A 35 18.74 30.86 -15.11
CA GLY A 35 17.81 30.56 -16.18
C GLY A 35 16.43 30.38 -15.57
N SER A 36 15.46 31.17 -16.03
CA SER A 36 14.06 31.08 -15.63
C SER A 36 13.54 29.67 -15.88
N ALA A 37 13.44 28.88 -14.81
CA ALA A 37 12.79 27.59 -14.82
C ALA A 37 11.32 27.81 -15.19
N ARG A 38 10.95 27.41 -16.42
CA ARG A 38 9.56 27.25 -16.81
C ARG A 38 8.98 26.11 -15.98
N SER A 39 8.10 26.46 -15.05
CA SER A 39 7.31 25.50 -14.27
C SER A 39 6.56 24.54 -15.21
N PRO A 40 6.64 23.21 -14.99
CA PRO A 40 5.86 22.22 -15.75
C PRO A 40 4.34 22.29 -15.50
N TYR A 41 3.88 23.15 -14.59
CA TYR A 41 2.47 23.30 -14.20
C TYR A 41 1.87 24.66 -14.57
N ALA A 42 2.34 25.29 -15.65
CA ALA A 42 1.65 26.46 -16.21
C ALA A 42 0.44 26.02 -17.05
N ALA A 43 -0.76 26.39 -16.63
CA ALA A 43 -1.98 26.22 -17.42
C ALA A 43 -1.84 26.93 -18.78
N PRO A 44 -2.31 26.34 -19.90
CA PRO A 44 -2.20 26.96 -21.21
C PRO A 44 -2.98 28.29 -21.26
N PRO A 45 -2.48 29.31 -21.98
CA PRO A 45 -3.21 30.55 -22.14
C PRO A 45 -4.55 30.29 -22.84
N ARG A 46 -5.63 30.83 -22.26
CA ARG A 46 -6.95 30.84 -22.89
C ARG A 46 -6.84 31.63 -24.21
N VAL A 47 -6.98 30.95 -25.33
CA VAL A 47 -7.16 31.62 -26.62
C VAL A 47 -8.58 32.18 -26.61
N GLU A 48 -8.69 33.50 -26.46
CA GLU A 48 -9.94 34.23 -26.67
C GLU A 48 -10.37 34.02 -28.12
N ARG A 49 -11.42 33.21 -28.33
CA ARG A 49 -11.96 32.96 -29.67
C ARG A 49 -12.64 34.25 -30.16
N ALA A 50 -12.07 34.86 -31.21
CA ALA A 50 -12.69 35.98 -31.90
C ALA A 50 -14.12 35.62 -32.37
N PRO A 51 -15.09 36.57 -32.34
CA PRO A 51 -16.45 36.30 -32.79
C PRO A 51 -16.44 35.97 -34.29
N GLN A 52 -16.94 34.79 -34.65
CA GLN A 52 -17.12 34.43 -36.06
C GLN A 52 -18.34 35.18 -36.63
N PRO A 53 -18.26 35.77 -37.84
CA PRO A 53 -19.40 36.41 -38.47
C PRO A 53 -20.47 35.36 -38.85
N ALA A 54 -21.74 35.71 -38.61
CA ALA A 54 -22.89 34.86 -38.86
C ALA A 54 -23.03 34.52 -40.37
N PRO A 55 -23.45 33.29 -40.73
CA PRO A 55 -23.72 32.95 -42.12
C PRO A 55 -24.90 33.77 -42.67
N VAL A 56 -24.68 34.48 -43.77
CA VAL A 56 -25.74 35.15 -44.54
C VAL A 56 -26.59 34.08 -45.22
N VAL A 57 -27.85 33.97 -44.79
CA VAL A 57 -28.86 33.10 -45.41
C VAL A 57 -29.50 33.87 -46.58
N PRO A 58 -29.47 33.36 -47.83
CA PRO A 58 -30.16 34.02 -48.93
C PRO A 58 -31.69 33.87 -48.77
N PRO A 59 -32.50 34.89 -49.14
CA PRO A 59 -33.95 34.83 -49.02
C PRO A 59 -34.53 33.79 -49.99
N ARG A 60 -35.40 32.93 -49.46
CA ARG A 60 -36.14 31.91 -50.22
C ARG A 60 -37.25 32.60 -51.03
N PRO A 61 -37.34 32.37 -52.36
CA PRO A 61 -38.46 32.87 -53.17
C PRO A 61 -39.79 32.21 -52.77
N GLY A 62 -40.86 32.98 -53.00
CA GLY A 62 -42.21 32.75 -52.48
C GLY A 62 -42.84 31.38 -52.74
N THR A 63 -43.72 31.03 -51.82
CA THR A 63 -44.64 29.90 -51.86
C THR A 63 -45.61 30.01 -53.04
N GLY A 64 -45.36 29.25 -54.10
CA GLY A 64 -46.37 28.85 -55.09
C GLY A 64 -46.76 27.40 -54.83
N GLY A 65 -48.06 27.14 -54.73
CA GLY A 65 -48.62 25.83 -54.35
C GLY A 65 -48.19 24.69 -55.29
N ALA A 66 -47.96 23.52 -54.70
CA ALA A 66 -47.84 22.26 -55.42
C ALA A 66 -48.81 21.22 -54.80
N PRO A 67 -49.46 20.39 -55.63
CA PRO A 67 -50.63 19.61 -55.24
C PRO A 67 -50.27 18.40 -54.36
N SER A 68 -51.21 18.04 -53.48
CA SER A 68 -51.16 16.90 -52.58
C SER A 68 -50.94 15.58 -53.34
N PRO A 69 -49.97 14.73 -52.97
CA PRO A 69 -49.91 13.37 -53.48
C PRO A 69 -51.02 12.54 -52.82
N SER A 70 -51.77 11.87 -53.68
CA SER A 70 -52.84 10.93 -53.40
C SER A 70 -52.44 9.84 -52.42
N ALA A 71 -53.40 9.50 -51.54
CA ALA A 71 -53.31 8.45 -50.54
C ALA A 71 -53.02 7.07 -51.18
N GLY A 72 -51.77 6.63 -51.07
CA GLY A 72 -51.41 5.21 -51.15
C GLY A 72 -51.54 4.55 -49.77
N PRO A 73 -51.68 3.21 -49.68
CA PRO A 73 -51.81 2.52 -48.40
C PRO A 73 -50.56 2.74 -47.56
N SER A 74 -50.73 3.46 -46.45
CA SER A 74 -49.67 3.74 -45.48
C SER A 74 -49.34 2.48 -44.70
N PHE A 75 -48.12 1.96 -44.88
CA PHE A 75 -47.54 1.00 -43.95
C PHE A 75 -47.25 1.73 -42.63
N ALA A 76 -48.16 1.60 -41.66
CA ALA A 76 -47.93 2.03 -40.30
C ALA A 76 -46.85 1.15 -39.66
N MET A 77 -45.61 1.62 -39.59
CA MET A 77 -44.59 0.97 -38.77
C MET A 77 -45.03 1.04 -37.30
N PRO A 78 -45.10 -0.06 -36.53
CA PRO A 78 -45.42 0.02 -35.12
C PRO A 78 -44.30 0.74 -34.39
N GLN A 79 -44.62 1.88 -33.78
CA GLN A 79 -43.72 2.60 -32.88
C GLN A 79 -43.47 1.67 -31.69
N MET A 80 -42.30 1.02 -31.62
CA MET A 80 -41.91 0.27 -30.43
C MET A 80 -41.70 1.27 -29.30
N ALA A 81 -42.68 1.37 -28.40
CA ALA A 81 -42.54 2.12 -27.16
C ALA A 81 -41.28 1.62 -26.44
N ARG A 82 -40.38 2.54 -26.08
CA ARG A 82 -39.18 2.20 -25.31
C ARG A 82 -39.65 1.57 -24.00
N ALA A 83 -39.25 0.31 -23.77
CA ALA A 83 -39.58 -0.37 -22.54
C ALA A 83 -39.00 0.41 -21.34
N PRO A 84 -39.79 0.66 -20.29
CA PRO A 84 -39.30 1.36 -19.11
C PRO A 84 -38.19 0.53 -18.46
N LEU A 85 -37.17 1.22 -17.94
CA LEU A 85 -36.09 0.58 -17.20
C LEU A 85 -36.65 0.03 -15.89
N ASP A 86 -36.55 -1.29 -15.69
CA ASP A 86 -37.02 -1.95 -14.49
C ASP A 86 -36.19 -1.48 -13.28
N GLY A 87 -36.85 -0.85 -12.30
CA GLY A 87 -36.22 -0.26 -11.11
C GLY A 87 -35.40 -1.26 -10.27
N VAL A 88 -35.58 -2.56 -10.49
CA VAL A 88 -34.80 -3.63 -9.86
C VAL A 88 -33.35 -3.64 -10.33
N SER A 89 -33.08 -3.24 -11.58
CA SER A 89 -31.71 -3.10 -12.11
C SER A 89 -31.00 -1.86 -11.56
N VAL A 90 -31.75 -0.82 -11.22
CA VAL A 90 -31.18 0.37 -10.56
C VAL A 90 -30.92 0.07 -9.08
N ALA A 91 -31.84 -0.64 -8.42
CA ALA A 91 -31.69 -1.05 -7.02
C ALA A 91 -30.51 -2.01 -6.80
N SER A 92 -30.21 -2.90 -7.75
CA SER A 92 -29.05 -3.81 -7.63
C SER A 92 -27.71 -3.09 -7.75
N VAL A 93 -27.63 -2.02 -8.56
CA VAL A 93 -26.43 -1.18 -8.69
C VAL A 93 -26.21 -0.36 -7.42
N VAL A 94 -27.29 0.18 -6.82
CA VAL A 94 -27.21 0.93 -5.56
C VAL A 94 -26.89 0.02 -4.37
N ALA A 95 -27.47 -1.19 -4.31
CA ALA A 95 -27.17 -2.17 -3.26
C ALA A 95 -25.76 -2.75 -3.38
N GLY A 96 -25.24 -2.95 -4.59
CA GLY A 96 -23.85 -3.34 -4.83
C GLY A 96 -22.85 -2.26 -4.40
N ALA A 97 -23.19 -0.98 -4.57
CA ALA A 97 -22.37 0.14 -4.14
C ALA A 97 -22.31 0.30 -2.60
N LEU A 98 -23.25 -0.29 -1.85
CA LEU A 98 -23.34 -0.21 -0.39
C LEU A 98 -22.72 -1.41 0.35
N GLY A 99 -22.04 -2.33 -0.35
CA GLY A 99 -21.12 -3.29 0.28
C GLY A 99 -21.75 -4.48 1.01
N THR A 100 -23.05 -4.75 0.88
CA THR A 100 -23.67 -5.97 1.44
C THR A 100 -23.54 -7.14 0.45
N GLY A 101 -22.33 -7.68 0.33
CA GLY A 101 -21.94 -8.73 -0.61
C GLY A 101 -22.92 -9.91 -0.78
N PRO A 102 -23.46 -10.54 0.28
CA PRO A 102 -24.31 -11.72 0.10
C PRO A 102 -25.70 -11.40 -0.48
N ILE A 103 -26.25 -10.22 -0.18
CA ILE A 103 -27.57 -9.79 -0.67
C ILE A 103 -27.49 -9.41 -2.15
N ALA A 104 -26.41 -8.77 -2.58
CA ALA A 104 -26.15 -8.45 -3.98
C ALA A 104 -26.01 -9.72 -4.86
N LEU A 105 -25.35 -10.76 -4.33
CA LEU A 105 -25.19 -12.05 -5.01
C LEU A 105 -26.54 -12.77 -5.17
N ALA A 106 -27.37 -12.80 -4.11
CA ALA A 106 -28.71 -13.39 -4.16
C ALA A 106 -29.65 -12.66 -5.13
N LEU A 107 -29.65 -11.33 -5.12
CA LEU A 107 -30.46 -10.52 -6.03
C LEU A 107 -29.98 -10.60 -7.48
N GLY A 108 -28.66 -10.71 -7.70
CA GLY A 108 -28.08 -10.96 -9.03
C GLY A 108 -28.51 -12.31 -9.61
N LEU A 109 -28.49 -13.37 -8.80
CA LEU A 109 -28.94 -14.72 -9.20
C LEU A 109 -30.45 -14.77 -9.53
N ILE A 110 -31.28 -14.05 -8.77
CA ILE A 110 -32.72 -13.95 -9.03
C ILE A 110 -32.99 -13.12 -10.31
N GLY A 111 -32.24 -12.04 -10.52
CA GLY A 111 -32.30 -11.23 -11.74
C GLY A 111 -31.92 -12.02 -12.99
N LEU A 112 -30.88 -12.86 -12.91
CA LEU A 112 -30.43 -13.71 -14.01
C LEU A 112 -31.45 -14.80 -14.38
N ARG A 113 -32.17 -15.36 -13.40
CA ARG A 113 -33.26 -16.32 -13.65
C ARG A 113 -34.47 -15.69 -14.35
N ARG A 114 -34.67 -14.38 -14.21
CA ARG A 114 -35.79 -13.67 -14.83
C ARG A 114 -35.51 -13.29 -16.29
N THR A 115 -34.26 -12.99 -16.63
CA THR A 115 -33.84 -12.67 -18.00
C THR A 115 -33.79 -13.91 -18.90
N THR A 116 -33.57 -15.12 -18.35
CA THR A 116 -33.50 -16.35 -19.15
C THR A 116 -34.85 -16.86 -19.67
N ARG A 117 -36.00 -16.29 -19.26
CA ARG A 117 -37.33 -16.70 -19.77
C ARG A 117 -37.90 -15.80 -20.87
N SER A 118 -37.34 -14.61 -21.07
CA SER A 118 -37.78 -13.71 -22.15
C SER A 118 -36.89 -13.89 -23.36
N TYR A 119 -37.27 -14.84 -24.21
CA TYR A 119 -36.71 -15.00 -25.55
C TYR A 119 -36.96 -13.72 -26.35
N ARG A 120 -35.97 -12.82 -26.46
CA ARG A 120 -35.88 -11.81 -27.54
C ARG A 120 -34.47 -11.21 -27.65
N ARG A 121 -33.76 -11.69 -28.68
CA ARG A 121 -32.70 -11.05 -29.48
C ARG A 121 -31.73 -10.12 -28.74
N SER A 122 -30.67 -10.69 -28.16
CA SER A 122 -29.26 -10.38 -28.49
C SER A 122 -28.34 -11.02 -27.42
N PRO A 123 -27.77 -12.22 -27.68
CA PRO A 123 -26.90 -12.92 -26.71
C PRO A 123 -25.57 -12.18 -26.42
N ARG A 124 -25.30 -11.05 -27.09
CA ARG A 124 -24.04 -10.31 -27.02
C ARG A 124 -23.93 -9.33 -25.84
N ILE A 125 -25.04 -8.96 -25.20
CA ILE A 125 -25.03 -8.05 -24.04
C ILE A 125 -25.04 -8.82 -22.72
N ALA A 126 -25.59 -10.05 -22.69
CA ALA A 126 -25.56 -10.91 -21.52
C ALA A 126 -24.15 -11.47 -21.22
N ALA A 127 -23.36 -11.73 -22.27
CA ALA A 127 -22.01 -12.28 -22.14
C ALA A 127 -21.04 -11.29 -21.47
N THR A 128 -21.12 -10.00 -21.76
CA THR A 128 -20.24 -8.98 -21.14
C THR A 128 -20.51 -8.81 -19.65
N GLY A 129 -21.78 -8.93 -19.22
CA GLY A 129 -22.14 -8.91 -17.80
C GLY A 129 -21.59 -10.08 -17.01
N VAL A 130 -21.57 -11.28 -17.59
CA VAL A 130 -20.97 -12.47 -16.95
C VAL A 130 -19.46 -12.32 -16.83
N VAL A 131 -18.78 -11.81 -17.87
CA VAL A 131 -17.32 -11.61 -17.86
C VAL A 131 -16.91 -10.55 -16.84
N LEU A 132 -17.56 -9.38 -16.82
CA LEU A 132 -17.27 -8.36 -15.81
C LEU A 132 -17.62 -8.86 -14.40
N GLY A 133 -18.71 -9.61 -14.24
CA GLY A 133 -19.10 -10.21 -12.96
C GLY A 133 -18.09 -11.25 -12.46
N SER A 134 -17.56 -12.09 -13.34
CA SER A 134 -16.51 -13.04 -12.99
C SER A 134 -15.21 -12.35 -12.60
N ILE A 135 -14.82 -11.27 -13.28
CA ILE A 135 -13.62 -10.50 -12.95
C ILE A 135 -13.80 -9.82 -11.59
N GLY A 136 -14.96 -9.23 -11.32
CA GLY A 136 -15.25 -8.60 -10.03
C GLY A 136 -15.28 -9.58 -8.87
N THR A 137 -15.84 -10.77 -9.06
CA THR A 137 -15.84 -11.83 -8.03
C THR A 137 -14.45 -12.40 -7.79
N ILE A 138 -13.65 -12.63 -8.84
CA ILE A 138 -12.25 -13.05 -8.70
C ILE A 138 -11.45 -11.98 -7.95
N ALA A 139 -11.60 -10.70 -8.31
CA ALA A 139 -10.93 -9.61 -7.62
C ALA A 139 -11.29 -9.56 -6.13
N LEU A 140 -12.58 -9.71 -5.77
CA LEU A 140 -13.01 -9.76 -4.37
C LEU A 140 -12.49 -10.98 -3.61
N VAL A 141 -12.43 -12.15 -4.26
CA VAL A 141 -11.85 -13.37 -3.65
C VAL A 141 -10.35 -13.20 -3.42
N VAL A 142 -9.62 -12.65 -4.39
CA VAL A 142 -8.19 -12.35 -4.25
C VAL A 142 -7.96 -11.34 -3.13
N VAL A 143 -8.76 -10.27 -3.05
CA VAL A 143 -8.71 -9.30 -1.95
C VAL A 143 -9.02 -9.97 -0.61
N GLY A 144 -10.03 -10.83 -0.53
CA GLY A 144 -10.35 -11.56 0.69
C GLY A 144 -9.23 -12.51 1.15
N ILE A 145 -8.58 -13.21 0.21
CA ILE A 145 -7.45 -14.10 0.51
C ILE A 145 -6.25 -13.28 0.99
N VAL A 146 -5.89 -12.21 0.28
CA VAL A 146 -4.78 -11.33 0.67
C VAL A 146 -5.07 -10.71 2.04
N ALA A 147 -6.32 -10.32 2.35
CA ALA A 147 -6.71 -9.79 3.66
C ALA A 147 -6.61 -10.83 4.78
N GLY A 148 -7.10 -12.05 4.53
CA GLY A 148 -7.01 -13.15 5.49
C GLY A 148 -5.58 -13.62 5.77
N LEU A 149 -4.65 -13.35 4.86
CA LEU A 149 -3.21 -13.60 5.02
C LEU A 149 -2.45 -12.38 5.58
N GLY A 150 -3.14 -11.33 6.03
CA GLY A 150 -2.51 -10.13 6.59
C GLY A 150 -2.05 -9.09 5.57
N GLY A 151 -2.17 -9.36 4.27
CA GLY A 151 -1.71 -8.46 3.19
C GLY A 151 -2.48 -7.15 3.01
N PHE A 152 -3.48 -6.88 3.87
CA PHE A 152 -4.15 -5.57 3.97
C PHE A 152 -4.12 -4.98 5.38
N ALA A 153 -3.17 -5.37 6.23
CA ALA A 153 -2.92 -4.66 7.48
C ALA A 153 -2.33 -3.27 7.15
N GLY A 154 -3.21 -2.32 6.81
CA GLY A 154 -2.90 -0.91 6.91
C GLY A 154 -2.55 -0.61 8.35
N GLY A 155 -1.55 0.24 8.58
CA GLY A 155 -1.02 0.66 9.88
C GLY A 155 -2.00 1.41 10.78
N GLY A 156 -3.22 0.91 10.94
CA GLY A 156 -4.22 1.32 11.90
C GLY A 156 -4.27 0.32 13.04
N GLY A 157 -3.36 0.50 13.99
CA GLY A 157 -3.41 -0.15 15.29
C GLY A 157 -2.89 0.84 16.33
N THR A 158 -3.35 0.70 17.56
CA THR A 158 -2.75 1.41 18.69
C THR A 158 -1.71 0.51 19.33
N SER A 159 -0.57 1.09 19.71
CA SER A 159 0.40 0.39 20.55
C SER A 159 -0.27 -0.03 21.86
N GLU A 160 -0.13 -1.30 22.24
CA GLU A 160 -0.77 -1.87 23.43
C GLU A 160 0.28 -2.59 24.28
N PRO A 161 0.68 -2.01 25.42
CA PRO A 161 1.64 -2.61 26.34
C PRO A 161 1.12 -3.90 26.99
N GLY A 162 2.06 -4.75 27.41
CA GLY A 162 1.79 -6.01 28.11
C GLY A 162 1.78 -7.24 27.20
N ASP A 163 1.48 -8.39 27.80
CA ASP A 163 1.41 -9.65 27.07
C ASP A 163 0.15 -9.74 26.19
N VAL A 164 0.24 -10.49 25.09
CA VAL A 164 -0.89 -10.74 24.18
C VAL A 164 -1.55 -12.07 24.50
N ALA A 165 -2.88 -12.13 24.48
CA ALA A 165 -3.61 -13.36 24.77
C ALA A 165 -3.48 -14.44 23.67
N ALA A 166 -3.16 -14.04 22.44
CA ALA A 166 -3.03 -14.93 21.29
C ALA A 166 -2.07 -14.34 20.25
N PRO A 167 -1.50 -15.16 19.36
CA PRO A 167 -0.65 -14.67 18.28
C PRO A 167 -1.35 -13.66 17.38
N ARG A 168 -0.67 -12.54 17.07
CA ARG A 168 -1.17 -11.52 16.15
C ARG A 168 -0.04 -10.84 15.40
N VAL A 169 -0.28 -10.48 14.15
CA VAL A 169 0.65 -9.69 13.35
C VAL A 169 0.39 -8.21 13.60
N VAL A 170 1.45 -7.46 13.85
CA VAL A 170 1.42 -6.00 14.03
C VAL A 170 2.55 -5.36 13.25
N HIS A 171 2.40 -4.07 12.94
CA HIS A 171 3.52 -3.27 12.44
C HIS A 171 4.57 -3.09 13.54
N SER A 172 5.86 -3.07 13.19
CA SER A 172 6.98 -2.95 14.14
C SER A 172 6.88 -1.71 15.04
N SER A 173 6.36 -0.59 14.50
CA SER A 173 6.13 0.65 15.25
C SER A 173 5.03 0.56 16.32
N LEU A 174 4.22 -0.50 16.31
CA LEU A 174 3.18 -0.73 17.32
C LEU A 174 3.66 -1.61 18.48
N VAL A 175 4.86 -2.18 18.38
CA VAL A 175 5.44 -3.01 19.43
C VAL A 175 5.67 -2.16 20.69
N ALA A 176 4.99 -2.56 21.76
CA ALA A 176 4.97 -1.88 23.04
C ALA A 176 5.73 -2.66 24.12
N PRO A 177 6.13 -2.02 25.24
CA PRO A 177 6.75 -2.72 26.36
C PRO A 177 5.89 -3.88 26.84
N GLY A 178 6.50 -5.04 27.07
CA GLY A 178 5.83 -6.30 27.45
C GLY A 178 5.44 -7.20 26.27
N ASN A 179 5.44 -6.70 25.03
CA ASN A 179 5.14 -7.55 23.89
C ASN A 179 6.30 -8.51 23.57
N CYS A 180 5.96 -9.78 23.30
CA CYS A 180 6.91 -10.83 22.92
C CYS A 180 6.85 -11.12 21.41
N VAL A 181 7.99 -11.03 20.73
CA VAL A 181 8.13 -11.15 19.27
C VAL A 181 8.64 -12.55 18.91
N GLN A 182 7.84 -13.27 18.11
CA GLN A 182 8.12 -14.65 17.72
C GLN A 182 9.39 -14.79 16.89
N PHE A 183 9.61 -13.88 15.95
CA PHE A 183 10.74 -13.90 15.03
C PHE A 183 11.10 -12.48 14.59
N LEU A 184 12.40 -12.22 14.45
CA LEU A 184 12.93 -10.96 13.91
C LEU A 184 13.50 -11.23 12.52
N PRO A 185 12.94 -10.64 11.45
CA PRO A 185 13.46 -10.82 10.11
C PRO A 185 14.85 -10.20 9.96
N ALA A 186 15.71 -10.85 9.16
CA ALA A 186 17.09 -10.40 8.94
C ALA A 186 17.24 -9.16 8.04
N GLN A 187 16.14 -8.44 7.79
CA GLN A 187 16.09 -7.29 6.91
C GLN A 187 16.48 -6.03 7.68
N GLN A 188 17.06 -5.04 6.99
CA GLN A 188 17.39 -3.74 7.58
C GLN A 188 16.14 -2.95 8.00
N GLU A 189 15.02 -3.16 7.29
CA GLU A 189 13.72 -2.58 7.62
C GLU A 189 12.75 -3.70 7.99
N VAL A 190 12.15 -3.57 9.17
CA VAL A 190 11.16 -4.52 9.68
C VAL A 190 9.79 -3.87 9.58
N GLY A 191 8.96 -4.32 8.65
CA GLY A 191 7.58 -3.83 8.51
C GLY A 191 6.65 -4.44 9.55
N GLU A 192 6.46 -5.76 9.47
CA GLU A 192 5.56 -6.49 10.36
C GLU A 192 6.31 -7.52 11.20
N VAL A 193 5.80 -7.73 12.41
CA VAL A 193 6.25 -8.78 13.33
C VAL A 193 5.06 -9.54 13.88
N THR A 194 5.29 -10.79 14.28
CA THR A 194 4.28 -11.59 14.97
C THR A 194 4.51 -11.49 16.46
N LEU A 195 3.54 -10.93 17.18
CA LEU A 195 3.47 -11.01 18.64
C LEU A 195 2.88 -12.35 19.05
N VAL A 196 3.39 -12.93 20.12
CA VAL A 196 2.91 -14.17 20.74
C VAL A 196 2.83 -14.01 22.26
N PRO A 197 1.99 -14.81 22.95
CA PRO A 197 2.01 -14.82 24.41
C PRO A 197 3.43 -15.10 24.92
N CYS A 198 3.91 -14.36 25.91
CA CYS A 198 5.28 -14.46 26.42
C CYS A 198 5.59 -15.83 27.04
N ALA A 199 4.57 -16.57 27.48
CA ALA A 199 4.70 -17.97 27.89
C ALA A 199 4.95 -18.95 26.73
N THR A 200 4.86 -18.49 25.48
CA THR A 200 5.16 -19.25 24.26
C THR A 200 6.57 -18.90 23.78
N GLU A 201 7.16 -19.77 22.96
CA GLU A 201 8.47 -19.52 22.34
C GLU A 201 8.51 -18.21 21.56
N HIS A 202 9.46 -17.34 21.92
CA HIS A 202 9.72 -16.06 21.26
C HIS A 202 11.21 -15.72 21.28
N VAL A 203 11.66 -14.87 20.35
CA VAL A 203 13.10 -14.54 20.23
C VAL A 203 13.47 -13.21 20.87
N ALA A 204 12.49 -12.33 21.10
CA ALA A 204 12.72 -11.03 21.71
C ALA A 204 11.50 -10.55 22.50
N GLN A 205 11.73 -9.73 23.52
CA GLN A 205 10.68 -9.05 24.28
C GLN A 205 10.98 -7.56 24.32
N ALA A 206 9.96 -6.73 24.08
CA ALA A 206 10.09 -5.29 24.19
C ALA A 206 10.14 -4.85 25.66
N LEU A 207 11.19 -4.11 26.02
CA LEU A 207 11.45 -3.67 27.40
C LEU A 207 10.93 -2.26 27.66
N THR A 208 11.14 -1.36 26.70
CA THR A 208 10.81 0.06 26.84
C THR A 208 10.64 0.71 25.47
N THR A 209 9.99 1.87 25.46
CA THR A 209 9.86 2.75 24.31
C THR A 209 10.30 4.15 24.70
N ARG A 210 10.96 4.85 23.79
CA ARG A 210 11.37 6.24 23.98
C ARG A 210 10.99 7.07 22.75
N GLU A 211 10.74 8.35 22.97
CA GLU A 211 10.64 9.30 21.87
C GLU A 211 12.05 9.66 21.38
N VAL A 212 12.19 9.85 20.07
CA VAL A 212 13.41 10.32 19.43
C VAL A 212 13.26 11.84 19.29
N ASP A 213 13.86 12.57 20.22
CA ASP A 213 13.68 14.01 20.43
C ASP A 213 14.42 14.91 19.40
N ASP A 214 14.82 14.36 18.27
CA ASP A 214 15.49 15.12 17.21
C ASP A 214 14.50 15.92 16.37
N ALA A 215 14.80 17.21 16.15
CA ALA A 215 14.01 18.07 15.28
C ALA A 215 14.08 17.61 13.80
N THR A 216 15.22 17.05 13.40
CA THR A 216 15.50 16.55 12.05
C THR A 216 15.78 15.06 12.15
N TYR A 217 15.30 14.27 11.17
CA TYR A 217 15.60 12.84 11.15
C TYR A 217 17.13 12.62 11.09
N PRO A 218 17.73 11.90 12.07
CA PRO A 218 19.18 11.69 12.12
C PRO A 218 19.69 10.72 11.05
N GLY A 219 18.78 10.12 10.26
CA GLY A 219 19.08 9.00 9.38
C GLY A 219 18.92 7.66 10.11
N PRO A 220 18.78 6.55 9.37
CA PRO A 220 18.55 5.23 9.97
C PRO A 220 19.72 4.78 10.85
N GLU A 221 20.96 5.01 10.41
CA GLU A 221 22.16 4.63 11.16
C GLU A 221 22.29 5.42 12.47
N GLY A 222 22.10 6.74 12.43
CA GLY A 222 22.17 7.58 13.63
C GLY A 222 21.06 7.27 14.63
N ALA A 223 19.82 7.02 14.14
CA ALA A 223 18.71 6.61 14.99
C ALA A 223 19.00 5.25 15.67
N LEU A 224 19.53 4.27 14.91
CA LEU A 224 19.88 2.96 15.42
C LEU A 224 21.02 3.02 16.44
N GLU A 225 22.09 3.75 16.17
CA GLU A 225 23.23 3.88 17.09
C GLU A 225 22.80 4.47 18.44
N ALA A 226 22.05 5.57 18.40
CA ALA A 226 21.51 6.18 19.61
C ALA A 226 20.54 5.26 20.35
N ALA A 227 19.74 4.46 19.63
CA ALA A 227 18.77 3.54 20.21
C ALA A 227 19.43 2.28 20.78
N ALA A 228 20.48 1.78 20.14
CA ALA A 228 21.25 0.64 20.61
C ALA A 228 21.95 0.97 21.92
N ALA A 229 22.65 2.11 22.01
CA ALA A 229 23.33 2.54 23.24
C ALA A 229 22.36 2.66 24.43
N ALA A 230 21.20 3.30 24.22
CA ALA A 230 20.21 3.39 25.29
C ALA A 230 19.56 2.04 25.63
N CYS A 231 19.40 1.15 24.66
CA CYS A 231 18.87 -0.19 24.92
C CYS A 231 19.88 -1.04 25.71
N GLU A 232 21.18 -0.90 25.43
CA GLU A 232 22.24 -1.51 26.24
C GLU A 232 22.20 -1.04 27.69
N ASP A 233 22.06 0.26 27.93
CA ASP A 233 21.92 0.82 29.28
C ASP A 233 20.66 0.32 30.01
N GLU A 234 19.55 0.13 29.28
CA GLU A 234 18.31 -0.42 29.83
C GLU A 234 18.43 -1.90 30.19
N LEU A 235 19.09 -2.71 29.36
CA LEU A 235 19.42 -4.11 29.69
C LEU A 235 20.29 -4.15 30.96
N ALA A 236 21.32 -3.31 31.01
CA ALA A 236 22.23 -3.19 32.16
C ALA A 236 21.48 -2.86 33.46
N THR A 237 20.58 -1.88 33.39
CA THR A 237 19.79 -1.43 34.54
C THR A 237 18.86 -2.52 35.08
N ARG A 238 18.44 -3.45 34.22
CA ARG A 238 17.55 -4.57 34.55
C ARG A 238 18.31 -5.85 34.95
N GLY A 239 19.65 -5.84 34.90
CA GLY A 239 20.47 -7.02 35.16
C GLY A 239 20.40 -8.07 34.06
N LEU A 240 20.16 -7.65 32.81
CA LEU A 240 20.12 -8.49 31.61
C LEU A 240 21.45 -8.43 30.84
N ASP A 241 22.57 -8.33 31.57
CA ASP A 241 23.93 -8.07 31.07
C ASP A 241 24.64 -9.38 30.64
N ASP A 242 23.96 -10.52 30.76
CA ASP A 242 24.46 -11.82 30.36
C ASP A 242 24.59 -11.89 28.82
N PRO A 243 25.64 -12.50 28.26
CA PRO A 243 25.81 -12.67 26.81
C PRO A 243 24.68 -13.46 26.13
N ALA A 244 23.79 -14.12 26.88
CA ALA A 244 22.56 -14.70 26.37
C ALA A 244 21.53 -13.65 25.91
N TYR A 245 21.67 -12.40 26.32
CA TYR A 245 20.80 -11.28 25.98
C TYR A 245 21.53 -10.27 25.10
N LEU A 246 20.89 -9.88 24.01
CA LEU A 246 21.40 -8.91 23.05
C LEU A 246 20.43 -7.73 22.94
N PRO A 247 20.93 -6.49 22.89
CA PRO A 247 20.09 -5.34 22.60
C PRO A 247 19.60 -5.43 21.15
N TRP A 248 18.33 -5.09 20.95
CA TRP A 248 17.75 -4.93 19.62
C TRP A 248 16.80 -3.75 19.63
N SER A 249 16.83 -2.93 18.58
CA SER A 249 16.03 -1.70 18.53
C SER A 249 15.20 -1.62 17.26
N PHE A 250 13.93 -1.26 17.40
CA PHE A 250 13.16 -0.69 16.30
C PHE A 250 13.25 0.83 16.37
N VAL A 251 13.49 1.45 15.22
CA VAL A 251 13.55 2.90 15.08
C VAL A 251 12.68 3.32 13.90
N PRO A 252 12.17 4.57 13.89
CA PRO A 252 11.37 5.06 12.79
C PRO A 252 12.14 5.00 11.47
N THR A 253 11.47 4.58 10.40
CA THR A 253 12.01 4.72 9.03
C THR A 253 11.90 6.18 8.58
N PRO A 254 12.58 6.59 7.48
CA PRO A 254 12.38 7.93 6.92
C PRO A 254 10.89 8.23 6.63
N GLN A 255 10.18 7.23 6.09
CA GLN A 255 8.75 7.35 5.77
C GLN A 255 7.88 7.44 7.04
N GLY A 256 8.18 6.64 8.07
CA GLY A 256 7.51 6.72 9.37
C GLY A 256 7.72 8.08 10.02
N TRP A 257 8.95 8.60 9.98
CA TRP A 257 9.30 9.92 10.52
C TRP A 257 8.53 11.07 9.87
N ASP A 258 8.38 11.03 8.55
CA ASP A 258 7.56 11.97 7.76
C ASP A 258 6.07 11.84 8.09
N ALA A 259 5.62 10.64 8.47
CA ALA A 259 4.27 10.37 8.96
C ALA A 259 4.06 10.74 10.45
N GLY A 260 5.11 11.22 11.13
CA GLY A 260 5.05 11.63 12.54
C GLY A 260 5.42 10.55 13.55
N GLU A 261 5.90 9.40 13.11
CA GLU A 261 6.45 8.37 14.00
C GLU A 261 7.77 8.87 14.61
N ARG A 262 7.83 8.90 15.94
CA ARG A 262 9.01 9.34 16.69
C ARG A 262 9.42 8.35 17.76
N THR A 263 8.88 7.14 17.75
CA THR A 263 9.12 6.16 18.81
C THR A 263 10.22 5.19 18.42
N ALA A 264 11.20 5.02 19.30
CA ALA A 264 12.15 3.91 19.26
C ALA A 264 11.79 2.88 20.35
N THR A 265 11.77 1.61 19.99
CA THR A 265 11.45 0.50 20.90
C THR A 265 12.71 -0.31 21.17
N CYS A 266 13.06 -0.48 22.45
CA CYS A 266 14.13 -1.36 22.89
C CYS A 266 13.58 -2.75 23.17
N LEU A 267 14.25 -3.77 22.64
CA LEU A 267 13.95 -5.17 22.85
C LEU A 267 15.18 -5.89 23.38
N VAL A 268 14.95 -6.80 24.32
CA VAL A 268 15.93 -7.83 24.65
C VAL A 268 15.74 -9.02 23.72
N ARG A 269 16.79 -9.43 23.03
CA ARG A 269 16.81 -10.58 22.12
C ARG A 269 17.65 -11.71 22.70
N SER A 270 17.17 -12.95 22.61
CA SER A 270 18.00 -14.11 22.95
C SER A 270 19.12 -14.32 21.93
N ALA A 271 20.34 -14.54 22.41
CA ALA A 271 21.50 -14.95 21.61
C ALA A 271 21.50 -16.46 21.29
N GLY A 272 20.64 -17.24 21.96
CA GLY A 272 20.63 -18.70 21.91
C GLY A 272 19.24 -19.27 21.61
N ALA A 273 18.76 -20.15 22.50
CA ALA A 273 17.43 -20.76 22.37
C ALA A 273 16.31 -19.71 22.56
N PRO A 274 15.13 -19.92 21.97
CA PRO A 274 13.97 -19.06 22.21
C PRO A 274 13.64 -18.94 23.71
N LEU A 275 13.18 -17.75 24.09
CA LEU A 275 12.63 -17.46 25.40
C LEU A 275 11.22 -18.06 25.51
N THR A 276 10.82 -18.45 26.72
CA THR A 276 9.49 -19.00 27.04
C THR A 276 8.89 -18.39 28.30
N VAL A 277 9.49 -17.28 28.75
CA VAL A 277 9.13 -16.58 29.99
C VAL A 277 9.03 -15.09 29.72
N ASP A 278 8.18 -14.43 30.50
CA ASP A 278 8.09 -12.97 30.53
C ASP A 278 9.23 -12.42 31.41
N LEU A 279 10.08 -11.56 30.84
CA LEU A 279 11.20 -10.90 31.52
C LEU A 279 10.78 -9.59 32.23
N LEU A 280 9.55 -9.12 32.04
CA LEU A 280 8.98 -7.93 32.68
C LEU A 280 8.07 -8.25 33.87
N GLY A 281 7.51 -9.47 33.95
CA GLY A 281 6.84 -10.03 35.14
C GLY A 281 5.32 -9.99 35.13
#